data_AF-A0A2V7C356-F1
#
_entry.id   AF-A0A2V7C356-F1
#
_cell.length_a   1.000
_cell.length_b   1.000
_cell.length_c   1.000
_cell.angle_alpha   90.00
_cell.angle_beta   90.00
_cell.angle_gamma   90.00
#
_symmetry.space_group_name_H-M   'P 1'
#
loop_
_entity.id
_entity.type
_entity.pdbx_description
1 polymer ?
#
loop_
_entity_poly.entity_id
_entity_poly.type
_entity_poly.pdbx_seq_one_letter_code
_entity_poly.pdbx_strand_id
1 'polypeptide(L)' 'MDAFEAVRTLLAVRSYQEKPVPDAVVKRVVEAGRLTGSGMNGQPWHFIVVRDREMLKKLGA' A
#
# COMPACT_ATOMS: atom_id res chain seq x y z
N MET A 1 2.51 12.61 13.04
CA MET A 1 1.12 12.22 13.28
C MET A 1 1.15 10.96 14.11
N ASP A 2 0.34 10.90 15.15
CA ASP A 2 0.19 9.69 15.96
C ASP A 2 -0.58 8.61 15.18
N ALA A 3 -0.33 7.34 15.50
CA ALA A 3 -0.97 6.21 14.82
C ALA A 3 -2.49 6.21 15.02
N PHE A 4 -2.99 6.56 16.20
CA PHE A 4 -4.43 6.61 16.48
C PHE A 4 -5.13 7.66 15.61
N GLU A 5 -4.53 8.86 15.51
CA GLU A 5 -5.07 9.94 14.69
C GLU A 5 -5.09 9.57 13.20
N ALA A 6 -4.03 8.95 12.68
CA ALA A 6 -3.98 8.50 11.29
C ALA A 6 -5.11 7.51 10.94
N VAL A 7 -5.44 6.61 11.86
CA VAL A 7 -6.54 5.65 11.69
C VAL A 7 -7.89 6.36 11.80
N ARG A 8 -8.06 7.23 12.80
CA ARG A 8 -9.32 7.95 13.04
C ARG A 8 -9.72 8.87 11.88
N THR A 9 -8.74 9.45 11.19
CA THR A 9 -8.99 10.41 10.09
C THR A 9 -8.86 9.80 8.70
N LEU A 10 -8.84 8.48 8.57
CA LEU A 10 -8.65 7.80 7.29
C LEU A 10 -9.82 8.09 6.33
N LEU A 11 -9.49 8.38 5.06
CA LEU A 11 -10.45 8.65 3.99
C LEU A 11 -10.24 7.71 2.81
N ALA A 12 -11.34 7.30 2.17
CA ALA A 12 -11.30 6.60 0.90
C ALA A 12 -11.10 7.60 -0.25
N VAL A 13 -9.85 7.77 -0.69
CA VAL A 13 -9.48 8.65 -1.81
C VAL A 13 -9.70 7.94 -3.16
N ARG A 14 -10.31 8.64 -4.13
CA ARG A 14 -10.58 8.11 -5.49
C ARG A 14 -10.09 9.01 -6.63
N SER A 15 -9.47 10.13 -6.31
CA SER A 15 -8.84 11.04 -7.28
C SER A 15 -7.40 11.26 -6.88
N TYR A 16 -6.48 11.06 -7.83
CA TYR A 16 -5.04 11.05 -7.58
C TYR A 16 -4.32 11.93 -8.59
N GLN A 17 -3.19 12.50 -8.19
CA GLN A 17 -2.30 13.22 -9.10
C GLN A 17 -1.61 12.24 -10.06
N GLU A 18 -1.26 12.70 -11.25
CA GLU A 18 -0.44 11.96 -12.22
C GLU A 18 1.05 11.91 -11.85
N LYS A 19 1.36 11.76 -10.56
CA LYS A 19 2.71 11.76 -10.02
C LYS A 19 3.09 10.37 -9.51
N PRO A 20 4.24 9.81 -9.92
CA PRO A 20 4.70 8.54 -9.38
C PRO A 20 5.05 8.66 -7.89
N VAL A 21 4.77 7.61 -7.13
CA VAL A 21 5.17 7.50 -5.72
C VAL A 21 6.66 7.11 -5.65
N PRO A 22 7.50 7.83 -4.88
CA PRO A 22 8.90 7.47 -4.73
C PRO A 22 9.10 6.04 -4.18
N ASP A 23 10.13 5.36 -4.66
CA ASP A 23 10.42 3.96 -4.31
C ASP A 23 10.59 3.73 -2.81
N ALA A 24 11.25 4.66 -2.11
CA ALA A 24 11.45 4.56 -0.67
C ALA A 24 10.12 4.56 0.09
N VAL A 25 9.12 5.32 -0.38
CA VAL A 25 7.79 5.37 0.22
C VAL A 25 7.07 4.05 -0.01
N VAL A 26 7.09 3.53 -1.25
CA VAL A 26 6.48 2.24 -1.59
C VAL A 26 7.07 1.10 -0.74
N LYS A 27 8.40 1.05 -0.64
CA LYS A 27 9.10 0.04 0.18
C LYS A 27 8.68 0.12 1.65
N ARG A 28 8.57 1.33 2.21
CA ARG A 28 8.15 1.53 3.60
C ARG A 28 6.71 1.03 3.86
N VAL A 29 5.80 1.22 2.90
CA VAL A 29 4.42 0.72 2.99
C VAL A 29 4.39 -0.81 2.94
N VAL A 30 5.10 -1.42 1.99
CA VAL A 30 5.18 -2.88 1.88
C VAL A 30 5.79 -3.50 3.14
N GLU A 31 6.84 -2.88 3.69
CA GLU A 31 7.50 -3.35 4.90
C GLU A 31 6.56 -3.30 6.12
N ALA A 32 5.76 -2.24 6.26
CA ALA A 32 4.74 -2.17 7.31
C ALA A 32 3.72 -3.33 7.20
N GLY A 33 3.30 -3.67 5.98
CA GLY A 33 2.45 -4.85 5.73
C GLY A 33 3.15 -6.15 6.12
N ARG A 34 4.40 -6.35 5.68
CA ARG A 34 5.20 -7.55 5.97
C ARG A 34 5.40 -7.78 7.47
N LEU A 35 5.60 -6.71 8.24
CA LEU A 35 5.79 -6.75 9.69
C LEU A 35 4.50 -7.01 10.49
N THR A 36 3.34 -7.08 9.82
CA THR A 36 2.07 -7.35 10.50
C THR A 36 2.04 -8.76 11.06
N GLY A 37 1.41 -8.93 12.23
CA GLY A 37 1.25 -10.22 12.89
C GLY A 37 0.61 -11.26 11.97
N SER A 38 1.13 -12.49 12.02
CA SER A 38 0.60 -13.63 11.30
C SER A 38 0.54 -14.86 12.21
N GLY A 39 -0.44 -15.74 11.98
CA GLY A 39 -0.60 -16.97 12.76
C GLY A 39 0.68 -17.79 12.74
N MET A 40 1.21 -18.12 13.91
CA MET A 40 2.47 -18.86 14.08
C MET A 40 3.66 -18.25 13.31
N ASN A 41 3.64 -16.94 13.05
CA ASN A 41 4.62 -16.24 12.21
C ASN A 41 4.75 -16.79 10.77
N GLY A 42 3.68 -17.40 10.23
CA GLY A 42 3.70 -18.01 8.90
C GLY A 42 3.90 -17.02 7.75
N GLN A 43 3.68 -15.72 7.98
CA GLN A 43 3.90 -14.63 7.02
C GLN A 43 3.40 -14.95 5.59
N PRO A 44 2.14 -15.36 5.40
CA PRO A 44 1.64 -15.83 4.10
C PRO A 44 1.34 -14.68 3.11
N TRP A 45 2.04 -13.55 3.26
CA TRP A 45 1.77 -12.32 2.54
C TRP A 45 2.57 -12.28 1.23
N HIS A 46 1.89 -11.99 0.12
CA HIS A 46 2.51 -11.70 -1.16
C HIS A 46 2.09 -10.31 -1.62
N PHE A 47 3.07 -9.42 -1.81
CA PHE A 47 2.84 -8.06 -2.28
C PHE A 47 3.41 -7.90 -3.69
N ILE A 48 2.57 -7.45 -4.64
CA ILE A 48 2.97 -7.18 -6.02
C ILE A 48 2.78 -5.68 -6.29
N VAL A 49 3.87 -4.98 -6.59
CA VAL A 49 3.84 -3.56 -6.93
C VAL A 49 3.73 -3.42 -8.44
N VAL A 50 2.58 -2.98 -8.92
CA VAL A 50 2.34 -2.71 -10.34
C VAL A 50 2.58 -1.22 -10.62
N ARG A 51 3.55 -0.93 -11.49
CA ARG A 51 3.88 0.45 -11.92
C ARG A 51 3.44 0.76 -13.35
N ASP A 52 3.22 -0.27 -14.15
CA ASP A 52 2.77 -0.12 -15.53
C ASP A 52 1.33 0.40 -15.56
N ARG A 53 1.13 1.57 -16.19
CA ARG A 53 -0.20 2.21 -16.23
C ARG A 53 -1.21 1.41 -17.02
N GLU A 54 -0.79 0.73 -18.08
CA GLU A 54 -1.70 -0.08 -18.89
C GLU A 54 -2.16 -1.33 -18.14
N MET A 55 -1.27 -1.96 -17.37
CA MET A 55 -1.62 -3.06 -16.47
C MET A 55 -2.57 -2.60 -15.36
N LEU A 56 -2.35 -1.43 -14.77
CA LEU A 56 -3.27 -0.87 -13.78
C LEU A 56 -4.67 -0.61 -14.35
N LYS A 57 -4.77 -0.08 -15.59
CA LYS A 57 -6.06 0.09 -16.28
C LYS A 57 -6.78 -1.24 -16.49
N LYS A 58 -6.05 -2.31 -16.83
CA LYS A 58 -6.63 -3.66 -17.00
C LYS A 58 -7.15 -4.25 -15.69
N LEU A 59 -6.50 -3.95 -14.56
CA LEU A 59 -6.89 -4.45 -13.24
C LEU A 59 -8.06 -3.66 -12.61
N GLY A 60 -8.12 -2.34 -12.85
CA GLY A 60 -9.04 -1.42 -12.18
C GLY A 60 -10.40 -1.24 -12.85
N ALA A 61 -10.93 -2.28 -13.52
CA ALA A 61 -12.24 -2.24 -14.17
C ALA A 61 -13.38 -1.81 -13.22
#